data_AF-A0A813E529-F1
#
_entry.id   AF-A0A813E529-F1
#
_cell.length_a   1.000
_cell.length_b   1.000
_cell.length_c   1.000
_cell.angle_alpha   90.00
_cell.angle_beta   90.00
_cell.angle_gamma   90.00
#
_symmetry.space_group_name_H-M   'P 1'
#
loop_
_entity.id
_entity.type
_entity.pdbx_description
1 polymer ?
#
loop_
_entity_poly.entity_id
_entity_poly.type
_entity_poly.pdbx_seq_one_letter_code
_entity_poly.pdbx_strand_id
1 'polypeptide(L)'
;MKEAAYQQAQVGMQAAREGAATAVSELRHYVQEGPAGISVLCFLGGIATTLIGVLGLLSITDSLTSPFQYVLNAYLTVFGIVTFLLEADVESVRSLRVLGRLSP
;
A
#
# COMPACT_ATOMS: atom_id res chain seq x y z
N MET A 1 22.24 -25.88 43.86
CA MET A 1 22.47 -24.66 43.02
C MET A 1 22.39 -24.93 41.52
N LYS A 2 22.95 -26.03 40.99
CA LYS A 2 22.93 -26.33 39.53
C LYS A 2 21.55 -26.67 38.96
N GLU A 3 20.66 -27.30 39.74
CA GLU A 3 19.30 -27.68 39.28
C GLU A 3 18.35 -26.49 39.14
N ALA A 4 18.44 -25.50 40.05
CA ALA A 4 17.67 -24.26 39.96
C ALA A 4 18.05 -23.43 38.71
N ALA A 5 19.32 -23.44 38.32
CA ALA A 5 19.78 -22.80 37.08
C ALA A 5 19.24 -23.52 35.83
N TYR A 6 19.09 -24.84 35.88
CA TYR A 6 18.55 -25.64 34.77
C TYR A 6 17.04 -25.38 34.57
N GLN A 7 16.28 -25.27 35.65
CA GLN A 7 14.86 -24.89 35.59
C GLN A 7 14.67 -23.46 35.07
N GLN A 8 15.46 -22.50 35.55
CA GLN A 8 15.37 -21.12 35.05
C GLN A 8 15.76 -21.01 33.58
N ALA A 9 16.74 -21.79 33.12
CA ALA A 9 17.08 -21.87 31.70
C ALA A 9 15.94 -22.45 30.85
N GLN A 10 15.22 -23.47 31.34
CA GLN A 10 14.08 -24.04 30.62
C GLN A 10 12.88 -23.08 30.56
N VAL A 11 12.59 -22.37 31.65
CA VAL A 11 11.53 -21.34 31.68
C VAL A 11 11.87 -20.18 30.74
N GLY A 12 13.13 -19.72 30.73
CA GLY A 12 13.60 -18.70 29.78
C GLY A 12 13.50 -19.16 28.33
N MET A 13 13.82 -20.43 28.05
CA MET A 13 13.69 -21.03 26.72
C MET A 13 12.24 -21.14 26.26
N GLN A 14 11.30 -21.46 27.17
CA GLN A 14 9.87 -21.50 26.87
C GLN A 14 9.31 -20.11 26.60
N ALA A 15 9.62 -19.13 27.46
CA ALA A 15 9.21 -17.74 27.27
C ALA A 15 9.77 -17.15 25.96
N ALA A 16 11.01 -17.47 25.60
CA ALA A 16 11.60 -17.04 24.33
C ALA A 16 10.91 -17.67 23.12
N ARG A 17 10.50 -18.94 23.21
CA ARG A 17 9.76 -19.62 22.14
C ARG A 17 8.35 -19.08 21.96
N GLU A 18 7.65 -18.82 23.06
CA GLU A 18 6.32 -18.21 23.05
C GLU A 18 6.36 -16.77 22.51
N GLY A 19 7.35 -15.98 22.95
CA GLY A 19 7.59 -14.64 22.43
C GLY A 19 7.93 -14.65 20.94
N ALA A 20 8.77 -15.57 20.49
CA ALA A 20 9.10 -15.72 19.07
C ALA A 20 7.90 -16.16 18.23
N ALA A 21 7.08 -17.10 18.71
CA ALA A 21 5.88 -17.55 18.02
C ALA A 21 4.85 -16.42 17.88
N THR A 22 4.68 -15.62 18.93
CA THR A 22 3.77 -14.46 18.93
C THR A 22 4.27 -13.36 18.01
N ALA A 23 5.57 -13.05 18.04
CA ALA A 23 6.17 -12.07 17.15
C ALA A 23 6.05 -12.48 15.67
N VAL A 24 6.31 -13.74 15.34
CA VAL A 24 6.16 -14.25 13.96
C VAL A 24 4.69 -14.21 13.51
N SER A 25 3.76 -14.52 14.41
CA SER A 25 2.31 -14.43 14.18
C SER A 25 1.88 -13.00 13.87
N GLU A 26 2.28 -12.02 14.70
CA GLU A 26 1.95 -10.62 14.46
C GLU A 26 2.62 -10.07 13.20
N LEU A 27 3.90 -10.37 12.97
CA LEU A 27 4.60 -9.94 11.75
C LEU A 27 3.91 -10.49 10.50
N ARG A 28 3.46 -11.75 10.54
CA ARG A 28 2.71 -12.34 9.44
C ARG A 28 1.36 -11.67 9.25
N HIS A 29 0.68 -11.29 10.33
CA HIS A 29 -0.59 -10.58 10.29
C HIS A 29 -0.43 -9.15 9.71
N TYR A 30 0.54 -8.38 10.19
CA TYR A 30 0.84 -7.03 9.68
C TYR A 30 1.40 -7.02 8.26
N VAL A 31 2.10 -8.07 7.83
CA VAL A 31 2.58 -8.22 6.44
C VAL A 31 1.45 -8.63 5.49
N GLN A 32 0.45 -9.37 5.97
CA GLN A 32 -0.71 -9.76 5.16
C GLN A 32 -1.73 -8.64 5.01
N GLU A 33 -1.88 -7.77 6.00
CA GLU A 33 -2.62 -6.53 5.88
C GLU A 33 -1.69 -5.46 5.27
N GLY A 34 -1.48 -5.53 3.96
CA GLY A 34 -0.85 -4.43 3.22
C GLY A 34 -1.51 -3.11 3.66
N PRO A 35 -0.73 -2.10 4.10
CA PRO A 35 -1.27 -0.96 4.83
C PRO A 35 -2.38 -0.30 4.01
N ALA A 36 -3.62 -0.53 4.43
CA ALA A 36 -4.82 -0.20 3.63
C ALA A 36 -4.86 1.28 3.25
N GLY A 37 -4.30 2.15 4.10
CA GLY A 37 -4.13 3.56 3.82
C GLY A 37 -3.19 3.86 2.65
N ILE A 38 -2.11 3.09 2.46
CA ILE A 38 -1.15 3.30 1.36
C ILE A 38 -1.78 2.90 0.03
N SER A 39 -2.53 1.79 -0.02
CA SER A 39 -3.24 1.39 -1.25
C SER A 39 -4.31 2.43 -1.64
N VAL A 40 -5.07 2.97 -0.68
CA VAL A 40 -6.04 4.05 -0.94
C VAL A 40 -5.37 5.34 -1.43
N LEU A 41 -4.24 5.73 -0.83
CA LEU A 41 -3.47 6.89 -1.28
C LEU A 41 -2.85 6.68 -2.67
N CYS A 42 -2.37 5.48 -2.97
CA CYS A 42 -1.82 5.10 -4.28
C CYS A 42 -2.91 5.11 -5.36
N PHE A 43 -4.10 4.60 -5.03
CA PHE A 43 -5.28 4.63 -5.90
C PHE A 43 -5.73 6.07 -6.21
N LEU A 44 -5.89 6.91 -5.17
CA LEU A 44 -6.21 8.34 -5.35
C LEU A 44 -5.11 9.08 -6.13
N GLY A 45 -3.85 8.75 -5.85
CA GLY A 45 -2.70 9.25 -6.60
C GLY A 45 -2.77 8.89 -8.08
N GLY A 46 -3.05 7.63 -8.40
CA GLY A 46 -3.24 7.16 -9.78
C GLY A 46 -4.36 7.90 -10.51
N ILE A 47 -5.49 8.16 -9.85
CA ILE A 47 -6.59 8.98 -10.41
C ILE A 47 -6.13 10.41 -10.67
N ALA A 48 -5.51 11.06 -9.68
CA ALA A 48 -5.04 12.44 -9.81
C ALA A 48 -3.98 12.57 -10.93
N THR A 49 -3.02 11.65 -10.99
CA THR A 49 -1.99 11.61 -12.04
C THR A 49 -2.60 11.40 -13.43
N THR A 50 -3.61 10.53 -13.54
CA THR A 50 -4.34 10.31 -14.80
C THR A 50 -5.04 11.59 -15.26
N LEU A 51 -5.76 12.28 -14.36
CA LEU A 51 -6.47 13.51 -14.67
C LEU A 51 -5.51 14.62 -15.10
N ILE A 52 -4.40 14.80 -14.38
CA ILE A 52 -3.37 15.78 -14.72
C ILE A 52 -2.74 15.47 -16.08
N GLY A 53 -2.42 14.20 -16.35
CA GLY A 53 -1.89 13.76 -17.64
C GLY A 53 -2.86 14.03 -18.80
N VAL A 54 -4.15 13.71 -18.63
CA VAL A 54 -5.19 13.98 -19.64
C VAL A 54 -5.36 15.47 -19.90
N LEU A 55 -5.40 16.30 -18.84
CA LEU A 55 -5.47 17.76 -18.99
C LEU A 55 -4.22 18.32 -19.69
N GLY A 56 -3.05 17.74 -19.43
CA GLY A 56 -1.80 18.07 -20.12
C GLY A 56 -1.79 17.66 -21.60
N LEU A 57 -2.47 16.57 -21.97
CA LEU A 57 -2.63 16.15 -23.37
C LEU A 57 -3.66 17.00 -24.13
N LEU A 58 -4.75 17.42 -23.47
CA LEU A 58 -5.78 18.29 -24.06
C LEU A 58 -5.29 19.74 -24.25
N SER A 59 -4.25 20.14 -23.51
CA SER A 59 -3.55 21.42 -23.69
C SER A 59 -2.61 21.37 -24.91
N ILE A 60 -3.22 21.25 -26.09
CA ILE A 60 -2.52 21.11 -27.39
C ILE A 60 -1.67 22.35 -27.72
N THR A 61 -2.06 23.52 -27.20
CA THR A 61 -1.37 24.80 -27.41
C THR A 61 0.02 24.89 -26.79
N ASP A 62 0.29 24.19 -25.67
CA ASP A 62 1.64 24.10 -25.06
C ASP A 62 2.45 22.88 -25.54
N SER A 63 1.73 21.85 -26.00
CA SER A 63 2.33 20.59 -26.47
C SER A 63 3.08 20.72 -27.80
N LEU A 64 2.68 21.69 -28.64
CA LEU A 64 3.39 22.03 -29.89
C LEU A 64 4.69 22.81 -29.64
N THR A 65 4.76 23.60 -28.56
CA THR A 65 5.93 24.39 -28.17
C THR A 65 7.00 23.57 -27.47
N SER A 66 6.60 22.44 -26.86
CA SER A 66 7.52 21.53 -26.16
C SER A 66 7.13 20.06 -26.38
N PRO A 67 7.61 19.42 -27.47
CA PRO A 67 7.25 18.02 -27.80
C PRO A 67 7.63 17.03 -26.68
N PHE A 68 8.63 17.38 -25.87
CA PHE A 68 8.99 16.63 -24.68
C PHE A 68 7.86 16.57 -23.64
N GLN A 69 7.16 17.69 -23.37
CA GLN A 69 6.08 17.71 -22.39
C GLN A 69 4.87 16.90 -22.86
N TYR A 70 4.60 16.88 -24.16
CA TYR A 70 3.53 16.05 -24.72
C TYR A 70 3.78 14.55 -24.47
N VAL A 71 5.00 14.08 -24.74
CA VAL A 71 5.40 12.68 -24.48
C VAL A 71 5.37 12.37 -22.99
N LEU A 72 5.81 13.32 -22.15
CA LEU A 72 5.80 13.19 -20.69
C LEU A 72 4.35 13.06 -20.17
N ASN A 73 3.43 13.90 -20.65
CA ASN A 73 2.01 13.87 -20.28
C ASN A 73 1.32 12.60 -20.77
N ALA A 74 1.67 12.10 -21.96
CA ALA A 74 1.20 10.80 -22.45
C ALA A 74 1.65 9.66 -21.53
N TYR A 75 2.93 9.65 -21.14
CA TYR A 75 3.48 8.67 -20.21
C TYR A 75 2.81 8.75 -18.83
N LEU A 76 2.66 9.95 -18.27
CA LEU A 76 1.98 10.20 -16.99
C LEU A 76 0.54 9.70 -17.00
N THR A 77 -0.17 9.89 -18.12
CA THR A 77 -1.55 9.41 -18.29
C THR A 77 -1.60 7.89 -18.24
N VAL A 78 -0.77 7.21 -19.03
CA VAL A 78 -0.73 5.74 -19.07
C VAL A 78 -0.28 5.17 -17.73
N PHE A 79 0.74 5.78 -17.10
CA PHE A 79 1.23 5.37 -15.80
C PHE A 79 0.16 5.52 -14.70
N GLY A 80 -0.57 6.64 -14.70
CA GLY A 80 -1.70 6.86 -13.79
C GLY A 80 -2.81 5.82 -13.98
N ILE A 81 -3.16 5.50 -15.23
CA ILE A 81 -4.18 4.48 -15.55
C ILE A 81 -3.73 3.10 -15.06
N VAL A 82 -2.48 2.71 -15.32
CA VAL A 82 -1.95 1.42 -14.85
C VAL A 82 -1.91 1.36 -13.33
N THR A 83 -1.50 2.44 -12.66
CA THR A 83 -1.47 2.52 -11.19
C THR A 83 -2.88 2.39 -10.61
N PHE A 84 -3.85 3.10 -11.18
CA PHE A 84 -5.25 2.97 -10.84
C PHE A 84 -5.76 1.54 -11.04
N LEU A 85 -5.46 0.89 -12.16
CA LEU A 85 -5.93 -0.47 -12.45
C LEU A 85 -5.28 -1.54 -11.56
N LEU A 86 -4.01 -1.35 -11.19
CA LEU A 86 -3.29 -2.28 -10.30
C LEU A 86 -3.76 -2.16 -8.84
N GLU A 87 -4.09 -0.96 -8.39
CA GLU A 87 -4.60 -0.71 -7.03
C GLU A 87 -6.14 -0.85 -6.95
N ALA A 88 -6.84 -0.87 -8.08
CA ALA A 88 -8.25 -1.25 -8.19
C ALA A 88 -8.44 -2.76 -8.01
N ASP A 89 -7.84 -3.34 -6.97
CA ASP A 89 -8.20 -4.68 -6.54
C ASP A 89 -9.60 -4.63 -5.90
N VAL A 90 -10.39 -5.69 -6.11
CA VAL A 90 -11.83 -5.76 -5.78
C VAL A 90 -12.09 -5.47 -4.29
N GLU A 91 -11.10 -5.73 -3.44
CA GLU A 91 -11.10 -5.47 -2.01
C GLU A 91 -11.10 -3.95 -1.66
N SER A 92 -10.31 -3.13 -2.37
CA SER A 92 -10.21 -1.68 -2.15
C SER A 92 -11.49 -0.94 -2.55
N VAL A 93 -12.13 -1.38 -3.64
CA VAL A 93 -13.45 -0.85 -4.07
C VAL A 93 -14.57 -1.25 -3.09
N ARG A 94 -14.46 -2.43 -2.46
CA ARG A 94 -15.37 -2.88 -1.39
C ARG A 94 -15.17 -2.07 -0.11
N SER A 95 -13.93 -1.81 0.29
CA SER A 95 -13.58 -1.01 1.47
C SER A 95 -14.12 0.43 1.37
N LEU A 96 -13.96 1.10 0.22
CA LEU A 96 -14.50 2.45 -0.01
C LEU A 96 -16.04 2.54 0.10
N ARG A 97 -16.77 1.46 -0.21
CA ARG A 97 -18.23 1.40 -0.05
C ARG A 97 -18.68 1.08 1.38
N VAL A 98 -17.82 0.44 2.17
CA VAL A 98 -18.11 -0.02 3.55
C VAL A 98 -17.61 0.99 4.60
N LEU A 99 -16.59 1.79 4.29
CA LEU A 99 -16.02 2.81 5.19
C LEU A 99 -17.00 3.97 5.50
N GLY A 100 -18.14 4.05 4.80
CA GLY A 100 -19.24 4.95 5.15
C GLY A 100 -20.11 4.50 6.34
N ARG A 101 -19.82 3.33 6.95
CA ARG A 101 -20.64 2.76 8.05
C ARG A 101 -19.90 2.39 9.34
N LEU A 102 -18.61 2.70 9.48
CA LEU A 102 -17.80 2.37 10.68
C LEU A 102 -17.08 3.56 11.32
N SER A 103 -17.68 4.75 11.24
CA SER A 103 -17.54 5.77 12.29
C SER A 103 -18.93 5.84 12.95
N PRO A 104 -19.09 5.52 14.24
CA PRO A 104 -18.20 5.82 15.38
C PRO A 104 -17.21 4.72 15.78
#